data_AF-A0A7X1LF66-F1
#
_entry.id   AF-A0A7X1LF66-F1
#
_cell.length_a   1.000
_cell.length_b   1.000
_cell.length_c   1.000
_cell.angle_alpha   90.00
_cell.angle_beta   90.00
_cell.angle_gamma   90.00
#
_symmetry.space_group_name_H-M   'P 1'
#
loop_
_entity.id
_entity.type
_entity.pdbx_description
1 polymer ?
#
loop_
_entity_poly.entity_id
_entity_poly.type
_entity_poly.pdbx_seq_one_letter_code
_entity_poly.pdbx_strand_id
1 'polypeptide(L)'
;MMRSSIDASSGFFVFRSLVWLTLLGIAVQFFLAGLTVFGGGAGWEVHAATGGALALPILIVFAMTLRGVLARFRGFASLLLGGYLVQVTLAALGDGLPMLGALHPVNGLAMGLVAFVLVGRIRQRRP
;
A
#
# COMPACT_ATOMS: atom_id res chain seq x y z
N MET A 1 23.14 18.48 -20.86
CA MET A 1 22.89 18.31 -19.41
C MET A 1 21.46 18.71 -19.02
N MET A 2 20.44 18.28 -19.77
CA MET A 2 19.06 18.80 -19.66
C MET A 2 17.99 17.71 -19.44
N ARG A 3 18.38 16.43 -19.44
CA ARG A 3 17.49 15.27 -19.21
C ARG A 3 17.18 15.01 -17.72
N SER A 4 18.04 15.45 -16.80
CA SER A 4 17.95 15.09 -15.38
C SER A 4 16.75 15.71 -14.64
N SER A 5 16.25 16.87 -15.06
CA SER A 5 15.13 17.56 -14.39
C SER A 5 13.77 17.01 -14.82
N ILE A 6 13.59 16.68 -16.10
CA ILE A 6 12.33 16.11 -16.64
C ILE A 6 12.13 14.69 -16.09
N ASP A 7 13.17 13.86 -16.09
CA ASP A 7 13.09 12.48 -15.57
C ASP A 7 12.78 12.46 -14.06
N ALA A 8 13.35 13.40 -13.30
CA ALA A 8 13.07 13.54 -11.87
C ALA A 8 11.61 13.96 -11.60
N SER A 9 11.06 14.85 -12.43
CA SER A 9 9.65 15.29 -12.30
C SER A 9 8.65 14.18 -12.64
N SER A 10 8.93 13.39 -13.69
CA SER A 10 8.13 12.23 -14.09
C SER A 10 8.21 11.11 -13.06
N GLY A 11 9.40 10.80 -12.55
CA GLY A 11 9.59 9.80 -11.49
C GLY A 11 8.88 10.17 -10.20
N PHE A 12 8.91 11.44 -9.80
CA PHE A 12 8.16 11.90 -8.63
C PHE A 12 6.64 11.84 -8.83
N PHE A 13 6.15 12.17 -10.03
CA PHE A 13 4.73 12.03 -10.37
C PHE A 13 4.27 10.57 -10.28
N VAL A 14 5.02 9.63 -10.88
CA VAL A 14 4.73 8.20 -10.81
C VAL A 14 4.73 7.70 -9.37
N PHE A 15 5.76 8.04 -8.59
CA PHE A 15 5.85 7.69 -7.18
C PHE A 15 4.62 8.18 -6.39
N ARG A 16 4.26 9.45 -6.56
CA ARG A 16 3.08 10.04 -5.91
C ARG A 16 1.79 9.32 -6.31
N SER A 17 1.60 9.03 -7.59
CA SER A 17 0.41 8.34 -8.09
C SER A 17 0.29 6.93 -7.53
N LEU A 18 1.40 6.19 -7.42
CA LEU A 18 1.41 4.86 -6.84
C LEU A 18 1.11 4.88 -5.34
N VAL A 19 1.62 5.86 -4.59
CA VAL A 19 1.28 6.01 -3.16
C VAL A 19 -0.22 6.30 -2.97
N TRP A 20 -0.82 7.14 -3.83
CA TRP A 20 -2.27 7.35 -3.83
C TRP A 20 -3.05 6.08 -4.18
N LEU A 21 -2.60 5.34 -5.20
CA LEU A 21 -3.19 4.07 -5.59
C LEU A 21 -3.16 3.06 -4.43
N THR A 22 -2.04 2.97 -3.70
CA THR A 22 -1.93 2.15 -2.49
C THR A 22 -2.93 2.57 -1.42
N LEU A 23 -3.03 3.88 -1.10
CA LEU A 23 -3.95 4.38 -0.08
C LEU A 23 -5.42 4.09 -0.43
N LEU A 24 -5.83 4.42 -1.66
CA LEU A 24 -7.19 4.18 -2.13
C LEU A 24 -7.49 2.67 -2.23
N GLY A 25 -6.52 1.88 -2.69
CA GLY A 25 -6.63 0.44 -2.74
C GLY A 25 -6.86 -0.19 -1.37
N ILE A 26 -6.14 0.27 -0.33
CA ILE A 26 -6.38 -0.15 1.06
C ILE A 26 -7.79 0.21 1.52
N ALA A 27 -8.29 1.41 1.21
CA ALA A 27 -9.67 1.79 1.53
C ALA A 27 -10.69 0.86 0.83
N VAL A 28 -10.44 0.49 -0.43
CA VAL A 28 -11.26 -0.50 -1.15
C VAL A 28 -11.21 -1.87 -0.47
N GLN A 29 -10.08 -2.29 0.12
CA GLN A 29 -10.01 -3.56 0.86
C GLN A 29 -10.97 -3.61 2.05
N PHE A 30 -11.05 -2.52 2.84
CA PHE A 30 -12.02 -2.41 3.94
C PHE A 30 -13.46 -2.44 3.44
N PHE A 31 -13.74 -1.75 2.32
CA PHE A 31 -15.05 -1.79 1.69
C PHE A 31 -15.43 -3.20 1.24
N LEU A 32 -14.54 -3.94 0.56
CA LEU A 32 -14.83 -5.30 0.07
C LEU A 32 -15.02 -6.31 1.22
N ALA A 33 -14.21 -6.20 2.28
CA ALA A 33 -14.40 -7.00 3.48
C ALA A 33 -15.76 -6.70 4.14
N GLY A 34 -16.08 -5.41 4.32
CA GLY A 34 -17.37 -4.97 4.86
C GLY A 34 -18.55 -5.40 3.99
N LEU A 35 -18.45 -5.26 2.67
CA LEU A 35 -19.47 -5.69 1.71
C LEU A 35 -19.82 -7.16 1.93
N THR A 36 -18.82 -8.01 2.11
CA THR A 36 -19.06 -9.44 2.36
C THR A 36 -19.67 -9.70 3.73
N VAL A 37 -19.20 -9.02 4.78
CA VAL A 37 -19.78 -9.09 6.13
C VAL A 37 -21.27 -8.72 6.14
N PHE A 38 -21.67 -7.76 5.30
CA PHE A 38 -23.06 -7.32 5.16
C PHE A 38 -23.85 -8.08 4.07
N GLY A 39 -23.33 -9.21 3.58
CA GLY A 39 -24.07 -10.12 2.68
C GLY A 39 -23.96 -9.81 1.19
N GLY A 40 -23.08 -8.88 0.78
CA GLY A 40 -22.75 -8.67 -0.62
C GLY A 40 -21.94 -9.85 -1.19
N GLY A 41 -22.42 -10.44 -2.29
CA GLY A 41 -21.77 -11.60 -2.93
C GLY A 41 -20.39 -11.28 -3.53
N ALA A 42 -19.58 -12.34 -3.74
CA ALA A 42 -18.22 -12.33 -4.32
C ALA A 42 -17.15 -11.51 -3.57
N GLY A 43 -17.48 -10.85 -2.46
CA GLY A 43 -16.57 -9.88 -1.84
C GLY A 43 -15.29 -10.49 -1.26
N TRP A 44 -15.28 -11.73 -0.75
CA TRP A 44 -14.05 -12.38 -0.25
C TRP A 44 -13.05 -12.72 -1.37
N GLU A 45 -13.51 -13.27 -2.49
CA GLU A 45 -12.65 -13.59 -3.64
C GLU A 45 -12.08 -12.31 -4.27
N VAL A 46 -12.93 -11.30 -4.47
CA VAL A 46 -12.51 -10.00 -5.01
C VAL A 46 -11.58 -9.29 -4.03
N HIS A 47 -11.83 -9.36 -2.72
CA HIS A 47 -10.93 -8.85 -1.68
C HIS A 47 -9.56 -9.53 -1.77
N ALA A 48 -9.50 -10.86 -1.81
CA ALA A 48 -8.24 -11.59 -1.90
C ALA A 48 -7.46 -11.25 -3.18
N ALA A 49 -8.13 -11.24 -4.34
CA ALA A 49 -7.50 -10.95 -5.63
C ALA A 49 -6.97 -9.51 -5.70
N THR A 50 -7.79 -8.53 -5.31
CA THR A 50 -7.39 -7.11 -5.34
C THR A 50 -6.39 -6.77 -4.24
N GLY A 51 -6.47 -7.43 -3.09
CA GLY A 51 -5.47 -7.37 -2.02
C GLY A 51 -4.12 -7.88 -2.50
N GLY A 52 -4.09 -9.01 -3.20
CA GLY A 52 -2.88 -9.53 -3.86
C GLY A 52 -2.30 -8.57 -4.91
N ALA A 53 -3.16 -7.92 -5.69
CA ALA A 53 -2.75 -6.95 -6.70
C ALA A 53 -2.07 -5.70 -6.10
N LEU A 54 -2.34 -5.37 -4.82
CA LEU A 54 -1.66 -4.25 -4.13
C LEU A 54 -0.17 -4.50 -3.90
N ALA A 55 0.32 -5.73 -4.03
CA ALA A 55 1.76 -6.02 -4.04
C ALA A 55 2.50 -5.14 -5.06
N LEU A 56 1.96 -5.00 -6.28
CA LEU A 56 2.62 -4.32 -7.39
C LEU A 56 2.91 -2.85 -7.08
N PRO A 57 1.93 -1.99 -6.76
CA PRO A 57 2.23 -0.59 -6.45
C PRO A 57 3.13 -0.45 -5.22
N ILE A 58 2.99 -1.31 -4.20
CA ILE A 58 3.83 -1.26 -2.99
C ILE A 58 5.29 -1.61 -3.31
N LEU A 59 5.53 -2.67 -4.09
CA LEU A 59 6.87 -3.07 -4.52
C LEU A 59 7.52 -2.00 -5.40
N ILE A 60 6.77 -1.41 -6.34
CA ILE A 60 7.30 -0.35 -7.20
C ILE A 60 7.64 0.89 -6.37
N VAL A 61 6.76 1.32 -5.44
CA VAL A 61 7.04 2.43 -4.51
C VAL A 61 8.33 2.17 -3.75
N PHE A 62 8.51 0.97 -3.18
CA PHE A 62 9.74 0.62 -2.49
C PHE A 62 10.96 0.65 -3.41
N ALA A 63 10.89 0.01 -4.58
CA ALA A 63 11.98 -0.03 -5.55
C ALA A 63 12.44 1.37 -5.99
N MET A 64 11.50 2.30 -6.20
CA MET A 64 11.80 3.69 -6.54
C MET A 64 12.57 4.43 -5.42
N THR A 65 12.44 4.01 -4.16
CA THR A 65 13.22 4.60 -3.04
C THR A 65 14.63 4.02 -2.89
N LEU A 66 15.03 3.01 -3.68
CA LEU A 66 16.36 2.42 -3.55
C LEU A 66 17.48 3.36 -4.04
N ARG A 67 17.17 4.35 -4.88
CA ARG A 67 18.15 5.29 -5.45
C ARG A 67 17.57 6.69 -5.61
N GLY A 68 18.44 7.69 -5.70
CA GLY A 68 18.07 9.07 -6.03
C GLY A 68 17.27 9.83 -4.95
N VAL A 69 16.60 10.89 -5.38
CA VAL A 69 15.89 11.86 -4.50
C VAL A 69 14.75 11.26 -3.67
N LEU A 70 14.26 10.06 -4.04
CA LEU A 70 13.19 9.35 -3.35
C LEU A 70 13.68 8.51 -2.17
N ALA A 71 15.00 8.34 -1.98
CA ALA A 71 15.57 7.54 -0.89
C ALA A 71 15.15 8.00 0.51
N ARG A 72 14.86 9.29 0.66
CA ARG A 72 14.29 9.86 1.90
C ARG A 72 12.93 9.30 2.30
N PHE A 73 12.16 8.71 1.38
CA PHE A 73 10.87 8.09 1.66
C PHE A 73 10.98 6.59 1.92
N ARG A 74 12.19 6.02 1.87
CA ARG A 74 12.45 4.58 2.02
C ARG A 74 11.88 4.02 3.31
N GLY A 75 11.98 4.73 4.43
CA GLY A 75 11.41 4.27 5.70
C GLY A 75 9.90 3.98 5.60
N PHE A 76 9.12 4.91 5.03
CA PHE A 76 7.69 4.70 4.81
C PHE A 76 7.41 3.59 3.79
N ALA A 77 8.19 3.54 2.70
CA ALA A 77 8.02 2.50 1.69
C ALA A 77 8.35 1.09 2.23
N SER A 78 9.38 0.98 3.09
CA SER A 78 9.72 -0.25 3.82
C SER A 78 8.63 -0.64 4.80
N LEU A 79 8.01 0.31 5.51
CA LEU A 79 6.87 0.02 6.39
C LEU A 79 5.65 -0.48 5.60
N LEU A 80 5.38 0.08 4.41
CA LEU A 80 4.31 -0.42 3.54
C LEU A 80 4.61 -1.83 3.02
N LEU A 81 5.84 -2.09 2.56
CA LEU A 81 6.22 -3.41 2.06
C LEU A 81 6.24 -4.46 3.17
N GLY A 82 6.86 -4.17 4.31
CA GLY A 82 6.87 -5.05 5.47
C GLY A 82 5.47 -5.30 6.00
N GLY A 83 4.67 -4.24 6.14
CA GLY A 83 3.26 -4.33 6.51
C GLY A 83 2.46 -5.19 5.52
N TYR A 84 2.70 -5.07 4.22
CA TYR A 84 2.05 -5.90 3.21
C TYR A 84 2.41 -7.39 3.35
N LEU A 85 3.69 -7.70 3.56
CA LEU A 85 4.11 -9.09 3.79
C LEU A 85 3.43 -9.67 5.03
N VAL A 86 3.40 -8.90 6.12
CA VAL A 86 2.65 -9.26 7.34
C VAL A 86 1.17 -9.44 7.01
N GLN A 87 0.55 -8.55 6.23
CA GLN A 87 -0.87 -8.61 5.86
C GLN A 87 -1.23 -9.93 5.19
N VAL A 88 -0.43 -10.35 4.20
CA VAL A 88 -0.63 -11.60 3.46
C VAL A 88 -0.42 -12.80 4.37
N THR A 89 0.60 -12.77 5.23
CA THR A 89 0.82 -13.84 6.22
C THR A 89 -0.34 -13.96 7.19
N LEU A 90 -0.87 -12.86 7.73
CA LEU A 90 -2.01 -12.88 8.64
C LEU A 90 -3.28 -13.40 7.97
N ALA A 91 -3.52 -13.05 6.70
CA ALA A 91 -4.63 -13.62 5.93
C ALA A 91 -4.48 -15.13 5.76
N ALA A 92 -3.29 -15.60 5.34
CA ALA A 92 -3.03 -17.01 5.09
C ALA A 92 -3.11 -17.88 6.37
N LEU A 93 -2.79 -17.31 7.53
CA LEU A 93 -2.90 -17.99 8.81
C LEU A 93 -4.33 -17.98 9.39
N GLY A 94 -5.25 -17.19 8.83
CA GLY A 94 -6.55 -16.92 9.43
C GLY A 94 -7.42 -18.15 9.66
N ASP A 95 -7.40 -19.11 8.73
CA ASP A 95 -8.21 -20.33 8.84
C ASP A 95 -7.70 -21.26 9.95
N GLY A 96 -6.38 -21.32 10.18
CA GLY A 96 -5.77 -22.20 11.17
C GLY A 96 -5.56 -21.55 12.54
N LEU A 97 -5.37 -20.23 12.58
CA LEU A 97 -5.08 -19.44 13.78
C LEU A 97 -5.93 -18.16 13.81
N PRO A 98 -7.24 -18.25 14.10
CA PRO A 98 -8.17 -17.13 13.94
C PRO A 98 -7.81 -15.89 14.78
N MET A 99 -7.22 -16.07 15.97
CA MET A 99 -6.76 -14.95 16.79
C MET A 99 -5.61 -14.16 16.12
N LEU A 100 -4.71 -14.83 15.41
CA LEU A 100 -3.69 -14.15 14.62
C LEU A 100 -4.28 -13.57 13.35
N GLY A 101 -5.17 -14.30 12.66
CA GLY A 101 -5.90 -13.81 11.50
C GLY A 101 -6.67 -12.52 11.77
N ALA A 102 -7.23 -12.36 12.98
CA ALA A 102 -7.95 -11.16 13.41
C ALA A 102 -7.05 -9.90 13.46
N LEU A 103 -5.72 -10.04 13.48
CA LEU A 103 -4.79 -8.92 13.35
C LEU A 103 -4.71 -8.39 11.91
N HIS A 104 -5.18 -9.13 10.91
CA HIS A 104 -5.17 -8.72 9.51
C HIS A 104 -5.84 -7.34 9.28
N PRO A 105 -7.09 -7.09 9.72
CA PRO A 105 -7.68 -5.75 9.57
C PRO A 105 -6.94 -4.66 10.38
N VAL A 106 -6.33 -5.01 11.51
CA VAL A 106 -5.54 -4.07 12.33
C VAL A 106 -4.25 -3.65 11.61
N ASN A 107 -3.54 -4.60 11.02
CA ASN A 107 -2.36 -4.31 10.19
C ASN A 107 -2.73 -3.54 8.92
N GLY A 108 -3.87 -3.85 8.30
CA GLY A 108 -4.41 -3.09 7.17
C GLY A 108 -4.66 -1.61 7.53
N LEU A 109 -5.15 -1.34 8.75
CA LEU A 109 -5.35 0.03 9.24
C LEU A 109 -4.01 0.74 9.43
N ALA A 110 -3.02 0.06 10.03
CA ALA A 110 -1.67 0.60 10.20
C ALA A 110 -1.03 0.95 8.85
N MET A 111 -1.17 0.07 7.85
CA MET A 111 -0.71 0.35 6.48
C MET A 111 -1.41 1.56 5.87
N GLY A 112 -2.73 1.69 6.07
CA GLY A 112 -3.50 2.85 5.62
C GLY A 112 -2.99 4.16 6.23
N LEU A 113 -2.66 4.16 7.52
CA LEU A 113 -2.06 5.32 8.21
C LEU A 113 -0.67 5.65 7.67
N VAL A 114 0.18 4.66 7.44
CA VAL A 114 1.51 4.84 6.83
C VAL A 114 1.38 5.48 5.44
N ALA A 115 0.47 4.97 4.60
CA ALA A 115 0.21 5.51 3.27
C ALA A 115 -0.32 6.96 3.33
N PHE A 116 -1.25 7.25 4.24
CA PHE A 116 -1.80 8.59 4.46
C PHE A 116 -0.72 9.60 4.89
N VAL A 117 0.13 9.23 5.84
CA VAL A 117 1.25 10.08 6.27
C VAL A 117 2.22 10.31 5.11
N LEU A 118 2.55 9.27 4.34
CA LEU A 118 3.43 9.39 3.18
C LEU A 118 2.88 10.35 2.13
N VAL A 119 1.58 10.25 1.81
CA VAL A 119 0.88 11.23 0.95
C VAL A 119 1.05 12.66 1.47
N GLY A 120 0.86 12.88 2.78
CA GLY A 120 1.02 14.20 3.40
C GLY A 120 2.44 14.75 3.26
N ARG A 121 3.45 13.90 3.48
CA ARG A 121 4.87 14.25 3.33
C ARG A 121 5.25 14.60 1.90
N ILE A 122 4.64 13.93 0.91
CA ILE A 122 4.82 14.23 -0.51
C ILE A 122 4.20 15.59 -0.86
N ARG A 123 3.01 15.91 -0.33
CA ARG A 123 2.29 17.17 -0.61
C ARG A 123 2.99 18.41 -0.05
N GLN A 124 3.53 18.31 1.16
CA GLN A 124 4.23 19.42 1.84
C GLN A 124 5.58 19.79 1.19
N ARG A 125 6.08 18.93 0.29
CA ARG A 125 7.41 19.05 -0.31
C ARG A 125 7.26 18.89 -1.82
N ARG A 126 6.60 19.87 -2.47
CA ARG A 126 6.75 20.04 -3.92
C ARG A 126 8.23 20.42 -4.18
N PRO A 127 8.91 19.84 -5.18
CA PRO A 127 10.22 20.35 -5.59
C PRO A 127 10.12 21.83 -5.99
#